data_AF-A0A6I7QWG1-F1
#
_entry.id   AF-A0A6I7QWG1-F1
#
_cell.length_a   1.000
_cell.length_b   1.000
_cell.length_c   1.000
_cell.angle_alpha   90.00
_cell.angle_beta   90.00
_cell.angle_gamma   90.00
#
_symmetry.space_group_name_H-M   'P 1'
#
loop_
_entity.id
_entity.type
_entity.pdbx_description
1 polymer ?
#
loop_
_entity_poly.entity_id
_entity_poly.type
_entity_poly.pdbx_seq_one_letter_code
_entity_poly.pdbx_strand_id
1 'polypeptide(L)'
;YLYAGEADGDPYQWLRELAGWSPIIHLQQTDGKSSAHWPFNAETNRAGIIEGTRVLEAIRDHYASAEETGTLPPRVTDIYLTLEVFAGTAETPEQIRKKVRESAEYWRTFIPADGETVDRLLK
;
A
#
# COMPACT_ATOMS: atom_id res chain seq x y z
N TYR A 1 -23.78 -4.26 -0.33
CA TYR A 1 -22.82 -5.35 -0.57
C TYR A 1 -23.56 -6.66 -0.71
N LEU A 2 -23.18 -7.54 -1.64
CA LEU A 2 -23.83 -8.85 -1.84
C LEU A 2 -23.42 -9.84 -0.75
N TYR A 3 -22.10 -10.00 -0.55
CA TYR A 3 -21.50 -10.90 0.45
C TYR A 3 -20.39 -10.25 1.28
N ALA A 4 -20.05 -9.00 1.00
CA ALA A 4 -18.97 -8.28 1.66
C ALA A 4 -19.46 -7.44 2.84
N GLY A 5 -18.71 -7.41 3.93
CA GLY A 5 -18.85 -6.44 5.00
C GLY A 5 -18.24 -5.09 4.63
N GLU A 6 -18.47 -4.09 5.49
CA GLU A 6 -17.83 -2.77 5.34
C GLU A 6 -16.30 -2.86 5.42
N ALA A 7 -15.79 -3.70 6.33
CA ALA A 7 -14.36 -3.92 6.54
C ALA A 7 -13.64 -4.53 5.32
N ASP A 8 -14.34 -5.28 4.47
CA ASP A 8 -13.74 -5.90 3.28
C ASP A 8 -13.27 -4.85 2.26
N GLY A 9 -13.81 -3.63 2.34
CA GLY A 9 -13.39 -2.48 1.52
C GLY A 9 -12.33 -1.59 2.16
N ASP A 10 -11.90 -1.85 3.41
CA ASP A 10 -10.89 -1.05 4.10
C ASP A 10 -9.48 -1.59 3.80
N PRO A 11 -8.66 -0.90 2.97
CA PRO A 11 -7.31 -1.36 2.66
C PRO A 11 -6.41 -1.46 3.90
N TYR A 12 -6.64 -0.63 4.92
CA TYR A 12 -5.84 -0.65 6.14
C TYR A 12 -6.20 -1.82 7.05
N GLN A 13 -7.46 -2.27 7.02
CA GLN A 13 -7.87 -3.46 7.77
C GLN A 13 -7.20 -4.72 7.22
N TRP A 14 -7.15 -4.86 5.89
CA TRP A 14 -6.41 -5.94 5.23
C TRP A 14 -4.93 -5.97 5.62
N LEU A 15 -4.27 -4.82 5.74
CA LEU A 15 -2.88 -4.75 6.19
C LEU A 15 -2.74 -5.18 7.66
N ARG A 16 -3.61 -4.70 8.55
CA ARG A 16 -3.61 -5.10 9.97
C ARG A 16 -3.80 -6.61 10.15
N GLU A 17 -4.62 -7.22 9.29
CA GLU A 17 -4.92 -8.65 9.39
C GLU A 17 -3.86 -9.52 8.72
N LEU A 18 -3.38 -9.15 7.53
CA LEU A 18 -2.66 -10.09 6.65
C LEU A 18 -1.26 -9.65 6.18
N ALA A 19 -0.73 -8.50 6.61
CA ALA A 19 0.57 -8.01 6.12
C ALA A 19 1.69 -9.05 6.26
N GLY A 20 1.74 -9.77 7.39
CA GLY A 20 2.77 -10.79 7.66
C GLY A 20 2.66 -12.05 6.80
N TRP A 21 1.62 -12.21 5.99
CA TRP A 21 1.49 -13.33 5.05
C TRP A 21 1.43 -12.89 3.59
N SER A 22 1.71 -11.61 3.33
CA SER A 22 1.76 -11.02 1.99
C SER A 22 3.18 -10.52 1.69
N PRO A 23 4.07 -11.39 1.17
CA PRO A 23 5.43 -10.97 0.83
C PRO A 23 5.46 -9.80 -0.17
N ILE A 24 4.44 -9.67 -1.01
CA ILE A 24 4.29 -8.60 -2.00
C ILE A 24 2.94 -7.93 -1.78
N ILE A 25 2.96 -6.63 -1.47
CA ILE A 25 1.76 -5.82 -1.31
C ILE A 25 1.71 -4.82 -2.46
N HIS A 26 0.65 -4.88 -3.26
CA HIS A 26 0.44 -3.96 -4.38
C HIS A 26 -0.10 -2.62 -3.87
N LEU A 27 0.47 -1.54 -4.39
CA LEU A 27 0.12 -0.17 -4.05
C LEU A 27 -0.49 0.54 -5.26
N GLN A 28 -1.69 1.04 -5.06
CA GLN A 28 -2.33 2.02 -5.94
C GLN A 28 -2.92 3.15 -5.09
N GLN A 29 -3.12 4.32 -5.69
CA GLN A 29 -4.01 5.32 -5.12
C GLN A 29 -5.46 5.08 -5.61
N THR A 30 -6.44 5.43 -4.78
CA THR A 30 -7.87 5.29 -5.10
C THR A 30 -8.71 6.20 -4.20
N ASP A 31 -9.93 6.56 -4.62
CA ASP A 31 -10.95 7.23 -3.80
C ASP A 31 -11.85 6.25 -3.01
N GLY A 32 -11.58 4.95 -3.09
CA GLY A 32 -12.36 3.89 -2.44
C GLY A 32 -13.67 3.53 -3.17
N LYS A 33 -13.98 4.16 -4.31
CA LYS A 33 -15.19 3.88 -5.10
C LYS A 33 -14.93 2.95 -6.27
N SER A 34 -13.66 2.80 -6.68
CA SER A 34 -13.23 1.93 -7.77
C SER A 34 -11.77 1.50 -7.60
N SER A 35 -11.37 0.39 -8.23
CA SER A 35 -9.96 0.00 -8.34
C SER A 35 -9.31 0.74 -9.51
N ALA A 36 -9.00 2.01 -9.32
CA ALA A 36 -8.62 2.90 -10.41
C ALA A 36 -7.13 2.86 -10.77
N HIS A 37 -6.30 2.21 -9.94
CA HIS A 37 -4.85 2.08 -10.12
C HIS A 37 -4.16 3.43 -10.34
N TRP A 38 -4.60 4.47 -9.61
CA TRP A 38 -4.06 5.81 -9.78
C TRP A 38 -2.60 5.89 -9.32
N PRO A 39 -1.80 6.79 -9.93
CA PRO A 39 -0.47 7.11 -9.42
C PRO A 39 -0.57 7.77 -8.04
N PHE A 40 0.55 7.83 -7.32
CA PHE A 40 0.68 8.66 -6.12
C PHE A 40 1.29 10.01 -6.50
N ASN A 41 0.46 10.99 -6.84
CA ASN A 41 0.90 12.36 -7.13
C ASN A 41 0.04 13.38 -6.38
N ALA A 42 0.38 14.67 -6.47
CA ALA A 42 -0.30 15.70 -5.70
C ALA A 42 -1.82 15.76 -5.96
N GLU A 43 -2.29 15.45 -7.17
CA GLU A 43 -3.71 15.47 -7.51
C GLU A 43 -4.44 14.27 -6.91
N THR A 44 -3.96 13.07 -7.20
CA THR A 44 -4.60 11.82 -6.75
C THR A 44 -4.44 11.58 -5.25
N ASN A 45 -3.36 12.06 -4.63
CA ASN A 45 -3.18 11.98 -3.17
C ASN A 45 -4.13 12.92 -2.41
N ARG A 46 -4.60 14.02 -3.02
CA ARG A 46 -5.64 14.87 -2.41
C ARG A 46 -7.03 14.26 -2.51
N ALA A 47 -7.30 13.53 -3.58
CA ALA A 47 -8.61 12.91 -3.84
C ALA A 47 -8.73 11.51 -3.23
N GLY A 48 -7.59 10.83 -3.03
CA GLY A 48 -7.53 9.44 -2.64
C GLY A 48 -7.47 9.21 -1.14
N ILE A 49 -7.52 7.93 -0.77
CA ILE A 49 -7.62 7.47 0.62
C ILE A 49 -6.37 6.74 1.11
N ILE A 50 -5.38 6.49 0.23
CA ILE A 50 -4.16 5.76 0.56
C ILE A 50 -3.06 6.75 0.97
N GLU A 51 -2.59 6.62 2.21
CA GLU A 51 -1.58 7.49 2.81
C GLU A 51 -0.40 6.63 3.29
N GLY A 52 0.83 7.03 2.93
CA GLY A 52 2.04 6.27 3.25
C GLY A 52 2.19 5.96 4.75
N THR A 53 2.00 6.96 5.61
CA THR A 53 2.06 6.78 7.07
C THR A 53 1.06 5.74 7.57
N ARG A 54 -0.20 5.80 7.12
CA ARG A 54 -1.25 4.88 7.55
C ARG A 54 -1.01 3.45 7.07
N VAL A 55 -0.42 3.28 5.89
CA VAL A 55 0.00 1.96 5.39
C VAL A 55 1.08 1.37 6.29
N LEU A 56 2.12 2.15 6.61
CA LEU A 56 3.19 1.69 7.50
C LEU A 56 2.67 1.41 8.92
N GLU A 57 1.80 2.25 9.47
CA GLU A 57 1.17 2.01 10.77
C GLU A 57 0.36 0.73 10.79
N ALA A 58 -0.47 0.49 9.77
CA ALA A 58 -1.27 -0.74 9.68
C ALA A 58 -0.40 -2.00 9.61
N ILE A 59 0.73 -1.94 8.89
CA ILE A 59 1.71 -3.03 8.85
C ILE A 59 2.36 -3.21 10.23
N ARG A 60 2.81 -2.14 10.88
CA ARG A 60 3.37 -2.21 12.24
C ARG A 60 2.38 -2.85 13.21
N ASP A 61 1.12 -2.44 13.17
CA ASP A 61 0.07 -2.93 14.05
C ASP A 61 -0.18 -4.44 13.88
N HIS A 62 -0.05 -4.97 12.65
CA HIS A 62 -0.07 -6.42 12.42
C HIS A 62 1.06 -7.15 13.16
N TYR A 63 2.30 -6.65 13.09
CA TYR A 63 3.44 -7.28 13.76
C TYR A 63 3.43 -7.07 15.28
N ALA A 64 2.79 -6.01 15.76
CA ALA A 64 2.56 -5.79 17.19
C ALA A 64 1.45 -6.68 17.76
N SER A 65 0.57 -7.23 16.91
CA SER A 65 -0.46 -8.18 17.33
C SER A 65 0.18 -9.49 17.80
N ALA A 66 -0.49 -10.18 18.72
CA ALA A 66 -0.16 -11.56 19.04
C ALA A 66 -0.13 -12.38 17.75
N GLU A 67 0.93 -13.17 17.58
CA GLU A 67 1.02 -14.10 16.46
C GLU A 67 -0.09 -15.15 16.62
N GLU A 68 -0.92 -15.29 15.60
CA GLU A 68 -2.00 -16.24 15.64
C GLU A 68 -1.42 -17.66 15.54
N THR A 69 -1.53 -18.42 16.62
CA THR A 69 -1.13 -19.83 16.63
C THR A 69 -2.19 -20.63 15.89
N GLY A 70 -2.00 -20.84 14.59
CA GLY A 70 -2.99 -21.47 13.72
C GLY A 70 -2.39 -22.20 12.52
N THR A 71 -3.20 -22.40 11.47
CA THR A 71 -2.85 -23.13 10.25
C THR A 71 -2.06 -22.30 9.22
N LEU A 72 -1.84 -21.01 9.49
CA LEU A 72 -1.10 -20.13 8.60
C LEU A 72 0.41 -20.39 8.72
N PRO A 73 1.18 -20.18 7.63
CA PRO A 73 2.63 -20.28 7.69
C PRO A 73 3.22 -19.21 8.62
N PRO A 74 4.50 -19.32 9.02
CA PRO A 74 5.18 -18.25 9.75
C PRO A 74 5.09 -16.91 9.01
N ARG A 75 5.00 -15.82 9.77
CA ARG A 75 4.98 -14.47 9.18
C ARG A 75 6.30 -14.18 8.46
N VAL A 76 6.22 -13.49 7.32
CA VAL A 76 7.39 -12.99 6.60
C VAL A 76 8.05 -11.86 7.39
N THR A 77 9.35 -11.66 7.19
CA THR A 77 10.09 -10.52 7.75
C THR A 77 10.28 -9.40 6.73
N ASP A 78 10.23 -9.75 5.45
CA ASP A 78 10.49 -8.85 4.33
C ASP A 78 9.20 -8.69 3.52
N ILE A 79 8.74 -7.45 3.41
CA ILE A 79 7.56 -7.07 2.62
C ILE A 79 8.00 -6.14 1.49
N TYR A 80 7.63 -6.49 0.27
CA TYR A 80 7.89 -5.69 -0.93
C TYR A 80 6.66 -4.89 -1.30
N LEU A 81 6.69 -3.59 -0.99
CA LEU A 81 5.67 -2.65 -1.44
C LEU A 81 5.88 -2.33 -2.92
N THR A 82 4.96 -2.80 -3.76
CA THR A 82 5.10 -2.75 -5.23
C THR A 82 4.10 -1.77 -5.83
N LEU A 83 4.56 -0.78 -6.58
CA LEU A 83 3.69 0.17 -7.27
C LEU A 83 2.96 -0.50 -8.44
N GLU A 84 1.64 -0.57 -8.37
CA GLU A 84 0.75 -1.09 -9.42
C GLU A 84 -0.12 0.05 -9.97
N VAL A 85 0.50 0.88 -10.81
CA VAL A 85 -0.11 2.08 -11.41
C VAL A 85 -0.44 1.84 -12.88
N PHE A 86 -1.66 2.16 -13.30
CA PHE A 86 -2.10 1.95 -14.68
C PHE A 86 -2.01 3.22 -15.53
N ALA A 87 -1.72 3.01 -16.81
CA ALA A 87 -1.74 4.02 -17.84
C ALA A 87 -3.05 3.99 -18.63
N GLY A 88 -3.57 5.15 -18.97
CA GLY A 88 -4.64 5.32 -19.94
C GLY A 88 -4.14 5.08 -21.36
N THR A 89 -5.03 4.66 -22.26
CA THR A 89 -4.71 4.32 -23.66
C THR A 89 -4.22 5.50 -24.49
N ALA A 90 -4.52 6.73 -24.07
CA ALA A 90 -4.13 7.97 -24.75
C ALA A 90 -2.88 8.63 -24.13
N GLU A 91 -2.28 8.05 -23.10
CA GLU A 91 -1.10 8.63 -22.45
C GLU A 91 0.17 8.43 -23.28
N THR A 92 1.02 9.47 -23.31
CA THR A 92 2.35 9.38 -23.91
C THR A 92 3.33 8.67 -22.98
N PRO A 93 4.42 8.09 -23.52
CA PRO A 93 5.47 7.50 -22.69
C PRO A 93 6.04 8.44 -21.63
N GLU A 94 6.12 9.74 -21.91
CA GLU A 94 6.58 10.76 -20.96
C GLU A 94 5.60 10.91 -19.79
N GLN A 95 4.29 10.90 -20.04
CA GLN A 95 3.26 10.95 -19.01
C GLN A 95 3.31 9.71 -18.11
N ILE A 96 3.46 8.52 -18.72
CA ILE A 96 3.60 7.26 -17.98
C ILE A 96 4.85 7.27 -17.10
N ARG A 97 6.01 7.67 -17.65
CA ARG A 97 7.25 7.79 -16.87
C ARG A 97 7.13 8.79 -15.73
N LYS A 98 6.44 9.92 -15.95
CA LYS A 98 6.18 10.92 -14.92
C LYS A 98 5.35 10.33 -13.78
N LYS A 99 4.27 9.60 -14.07
CA LYS A 99 3.42 8.94 -13.06
C LYS A 99 4.21 7.99 -12.17
N VAL A 100 5.02 7.12 -12.76
CA VAL A 100 5.85 6.16 -12.02
C VAL A 100 6.88 6.89 -11.16
N ARG A 101 7.54 7.92 -11.72
CA ARG A 101 8.51 8.74 -10.98
C ARG A 101 7.88 9.43 -9.77
N GLU A 102 6.79 10.17 -9.96
CA GLU A 102 6.11 10.89 -8.87
C GLU A 102 5.64 9.90 -7.79
N SER A 103 5.18 8.71 -8.19
CA SER A 103 4.78 7.68 -7.25
C SER A 103 5.95 7.17 -6.42
N ALA A 104 7.10 6.89 -7.06
CA ALA A 104 8.30 6.50 -6.36
C ALA A 104 8.81 7.61 -5.43
N GLU A 105 8.82 8.86 -5.89
CA GLU A 105 9.20 10.04 -5.09
C GLU A 105 8.31 10.19 -3.86
N TYR A 106 6.99 10.06 -4.01
CA TYR A 106 6.04 10.07 -2.89
C TYR A 106 6.40 9.00 -1.84
N TRP A 107 6.58 7.75 -2.26
CA TRP A 107 6.89 6.67 -1.34
C TRP A 107 8.28 6.79 -0.70
N ARG A 108 9.26 7.37 -1.41
CA ARG A 108 10.58 7.66 -0.84
C ARG A 108 10.56 8.70 0.29
N THR A 109 9.50 9.49 0.42
CA THR A 109 9.33 10.36 1.60
C THR A 109 9.02 9.57 2.87
N PHE A 110 8.48 8.35 2.74
CA PHE A 110 8.17 7.46 3.86
C PHE A 110 9.18 6.30 3.99
N ILE A 111 9.80 5.88 2.88
CA ILE A 111 10.76 4.76 2.80
C ILE A 111 12.03 5.26 2.10
N PRO A 112 12.89 6.02 2.79
CA PRO A 112 14.04 6.69 2.16
C PRO A 112 15.08 5.70 1.61
N ALA A 113 15.16 4.50 2.18
CA ALA A 113 16.03 3.42 1.74
C ALA A 113 15.30 2.06 1.83
N ASP A 114 15.69 1.13 0.96
CA ASP A 114 15.14 -0.22 0.96
C ASP A 114 15.66 -1.02 2.16
N GLY A 115 14.88 -2.00 2.63
CA GLY A 115 15.27 -2.86 3.76
C GLY A 115 15.17 -2.18 5.14
N GLU A 116 14.56 -1.00 5.24
CA GLU A 116 14.28 -0.35 6.52
C GLU A 116 13.11 -1.05 7.24
N THR A 117 13.25 -1.19 8.56
CA THR A 117 12.19 -1.75 9.42
C THR A 117 11.10 -0.73 9.67
N VAL A 118 9.84 -1.16 9.72
CA VAL A 118 8.68 -0.27 9.95
C VAL A 118 8.80 0.59 11.21
N ASP A 119 9.38 0.07 12.30
CA ASP A 119 9.61 0.80 13.55
C ASP A 119 10.61 1.95 13.41
N ARG A 120 11.49 1.92 12.40
CA ARG A 120 12.42 3.02 12.11
C ARG A 120 11.79 4.08 11.21
N LEU A 121 10.91 3.65 10.31
CA LEU A 121 10.23 4.54 9.36
C LEU A 121 9.17 5.43 10.03
N LEU A 122 8.61 4.99 11.16
CA LEU A 122 7.56 5.69 11.91
C LEU A 122 8.08 6.49 13.13
N LYS A 123 9.39 6.69 13.26
CA LYS A 123 10.01 7.55 14.30
C LYS A 123 10.12 8.99 13.83
#